data_AF-A0A6G8F1Y7-F1
#
_entry.id   AF-A0A6G8F1Y7-F1
#
_cell.length_a   1.000
_cell.length_b   1.000
_cell.length_c   1.000
_cell.angle_alpha   90.00
_cell.angle_beta   90.00
_cell.angle_gamma   90.00
#
_symmetry.space_group_name_H-M   'P 1'
#
loop_
_entity.id
_entity.type
_entity.pdbx_description
1 polymer ?
#
loop_
_entity_poly.entity_id
_entity_poly.type
_entity_poly.pdbx_seq_one_letter_code
_entity_poly.pdbx_strand_id
1 'polypeptide(L)'
;MSEYTTEKKFVVAEGDAGELYIFITAKNDKPATPQIIYDGRDHAVFLRNGEQKIILDYIHPEVRGKLSSSKEVVIVETLLDNIKDSYFANLKMVDEIPVDWQMIGLTTWDKATAGK
;
A
#
# COMPACT_ATOMS: atom_id res chain seq x y z
N MET A 1 16.53 7.58 -12.05
CA MET A 1 16.62 7.20 -10.63
C MET A 1 15.20 7.00 -10.16
N SER A 2 14.82 5.77 -9.81
CA SER A 2 13.43 5.37 -9.67
C SER A 2 12.77 6.04 -8.44
N GLU A 3 11.80 6.93 -8.67
CA GLU A 3 11.09 7.73 -7.65
C GLU A 3 10.08 6.90 -6.84
N TYR A 4 10.52 5.79 -6.24
CA TYR A 4 9.70 5.04 -5.31
C TYR A 4 10.09 5.38 -3.88
N THR A 5 9.10 5.74 -3.07
CA THR A 5 9.28 5.98 -1.64
C THR A 5 8.66 4.82 -0.86
N THR A 6 9.44 4.11 -0.05
CA THR A 6 8.90 3.10 0.85
C THR A 6 8.25 3.76 2.06
N GLU A 7 7.01 3.41 2.38
CA GLU A 7 6.36 3.90 3.60
C GLU A 7 6.85 3.09 4.79
N LYS A 8 7.61 3.70 5.71
CA LYS A 8 8.24 2.98 6.83
C LYS A 8 7.26 2.30 7.78
N LYS A 9 6.01 2.79 7.84
CA LYS A 9 4.93 2.25 8.68
C LYS A 9 3.60 2.50 7.99
N PHE A 10 2.95 1.42 7.60
CA PHE A 10 1.52 1.43 7.25
C PHE A 10 0.81 0.31 8.00
N VAL A 11 -0.50 0.45 8.16
CA VAL A 11 -1.35 -0.57 8.78
C VAL A 11 -2.48 -0.87 7.81
N VAL A 12 -2.71 -2.15 7.54
CA VAL A 12 -3.90 -2.59 6.82
C VAL A 12 -4.88 -3.13 7.86
N ALA A 13 -6.07 -2.55 7.92
CA ALA A 13 -7.16 -2.99 8.78
C ALA A 13 -8.39 -3.28 7.93
N GLU A 14 -9.28 -4.09 8.49
CA GLU A 14 -10.57 -4.40 7.90
C GLU A 14 -11.66 -3.84 8.81
N GLY A 15 -12.64 -3.18 8.22
CA GLY A 15 -13.85 -2.74 8.92
C GLY A 15 -14.90 -3.84 9.00
N ASP A 16 -15.87 -3.64 9.88
CA ASP A 16 -16.95 -4.61 10.12
C ASP A 16 -17.81 -4.91 8.88
N ALA A 17 -17.85 -3.99 7.90
CA ALA A 17 -18.57 -4.15 6.64
C ALA A 17 -17.74 -4.83 5.52
N GLY A 18 -16.50 -5.24 5.81
CA GLY A 18 -15.56 -5.81 4.83
C GLY A 18 -14.77 -4.77 4.03
N GLU A 19 -14.83 -3.50 4.43
CA GLU A 19 -14.03 -2.42 3.86
C GLU A 19 -12.57 -2.55 4.30
N LEU A 20 -11.62 -2.34 3.40
CA LEU A 20 -10.20 -2.34 3.74
C LEU A 20 -9.71 -0.90 3.95
N TYR A 21 -9.04 -0.68 5.06
CA TYR A 21 -8.42 0.58 5.43
C TYR A 21 -6.91 0.44 5.39
N ILE A 22 -6.23 1.37 4.73
CA ILE A 22 -4.77 1.47 4.73
C ILE A 22 -4.39 2.78 5.40
N PHE A 23 -3.82 2.68 6.59
CA PHE A 23 -3.33 3.82 7.34
C PHE A 23 -1.90 4.13 6.91
N ILE A 24 -1.67 5.36 6.47
CA ILE A 24 -0.34 5.86 6.09
C ILE A 24 -0.04 7.17 6.80
N THR A 25 1.24 7.53 6.87
CA THR A 25 1.63 8.86 7.36
C THR A 25 1.11 9.94 6.44
N ALA A 26 0.40 10.91 6.99
CA ALA A 26 -0.15 12.03 6.26
C ALA A 26 0.92 12.79 5.47
N LYS A 27 0.61 13.13 4.21
CA LYS A 27 1.51 13.92 3.35
C LYS A 27 1.00 15.36 3.23
N ASN A 28 1.87 16.26 2.77
CA ASN A 28 1.54 17.68 2.70
C ASN A 28 0.60 18.04 1.55
N ASP A 29 0.72 17.36 0.41
CA ASP A 29 -0.07 17.64 -0.80
C ASP A 29 -1.40 16.91 -0.81
N LYS A 30 -2.37 17.33 -1.62
CA LYS A 30 -3.63 16.58 -1.78
C LYS A 30 -3.44 15.35 -2.68
N PRO A 31 -4.17 14.24 -2.41
CA PRO A 31 -4.26 13.14 -3.36
C PRO A 31 -4.95 13.62 -4.63
N ALA A 32 -4.39 13.30 -5.80
CA ALA A 32 -4.99 13.67 -7.09
C ALA A 32 -5.79 12.50 -7.68
N THR A 33 -5.13 11.35 -7.84
CA THR A 33 -5.71 10.13 -8.45
C THR A 33 -5.17 8.90 -7.72
N PRO A 34 -5.60 8.70 -6.46
CA PRO A 34 -5.08 7.62 -5.64
C PRO A 34 -5.45 6.25 -6.22
N GLN A 35 -4.45 5.42 -6.46
CA GLN A 35 -4.61 4.09 -7.03
C GLN A 35 -3.60 3.12 -6.42
N ILE A 36 -4.02 1.91 -6.11
CA ILE A 36 -3.14 0.82 -5.69
C ILE A 36 -2.96 -0.13 -6.86
N ILE A 37 -1.72 -0.45 -7.20
CA ILE A 37 -1.37 -1.51 -8.13
C ILE A 37 -0.93 -2.70 -7.29
N TYR A 38 -1.61 -3.84 -7.45
CA TYR A 38 -1.33 -5.03 -6.69
C TYR A 38 -1.29 -6.27 -7.60
N ASP A 39 -0.36 -7.18 -7.33
CA ASP A 39 -0.19 -8.45 -8.05
C ASP A 39 -0.58 -9.68 -7.21
N GLY A 40 -1.16 -9.48 -6.03
CA GLY A 40 -1.53 -10.57 -5.11
C GLY A 40 -0.36 -11.12 -4.29
N ARG A 41 0.85 -10.54 -4.39
CA ARG A 41 2.05 -11.04 -3.73
C ARG A 41 2.39 -10.26 -2.44
N ASP A 42 3.67 -10.15 -2.13
CA ASP A 42 4.19 -9.56 -0.90
C ASP A 42 4.17 -8.04 -0.88
N HIS A 43 4.10 -7.36 -2.03
CA HIS A 43 4.25 -5.91 -2.14
C HIS A 43 3.18 -5.32 -3.05
N ALA A 44 2.83 -4.05 -2.82
CA ALA A 44 1.99 -3.27 -3.73
C ALA A 44 2.60 -1.89 -3.97
N VAL A 45 2.16 -1.24 -5.04
CA VAL A 45 2.50 0.16 -5.35
C VAL A 45 1.27 1.02 -5.17
N PHE A 46 1.31 1.91 -4.20
CA PHE A 46 0.32 2.96 -4.03
C PHE A 46 0.75 4.22 -4.80
N LEU A 47 0.08 4.48 -5.90
CA LEU A 47 0.15 5.73 -6.65
C LEU A 47 -0.77 6.74 -6.00
N ARG A 48 -0.23 7.61 -5.15
CA ARG A 48 -1.02 8.66 -4.51
C ARG A 48 -1.39 9.75 -5.52
N ASN A 49 -0.38 10.18 -6.27
CA ASN A 49 -0.44 11.18 -7.35
C ASN A 49 0.35 10.65 -8.56
N GLY A 50 0.26 11.30 -9.72
CA GLY A 50 1.03 10.91 -10.92
C GLY A 50 2.55 10.83 -10.71
N GLU A 51 3.07 11.58 -9.73
CA GLU A 51 4.50 11.61 -9.37
C GLU A 51 4.83 10.86 -8.08
N GLN A 52 3.87 10.72 -7.15
CA GLN A 52 4.12 10.11 -5.84
C GLN A 52 3.79 8.62 -5.86
N LYS A 53 4.83 7.79 -6.01
CA LYS A 53 4.75 6.32 -5.95
C LYS A 53 5.26 5.83 -4.61
N ILE A 54 4.34 5.33 -3.80
CA ILE A 54 4.61 4.80 -2.47
C ILE A 54 4.60 3.28 -2.55
N ILE A 55 5.61 2.61 -2.00
CA ILE A 55 5.61 1.16 -1.90
C ILE A 55 4.95 0.75 -0.58
N LEU A 56 3.97 -0.15 -0.68
CA LEU A 56 3.39 -0.88 0.44
C LEU A 56 4.09 -2.23 0.51
N ASP A 57 5.17 -2.30 1.29
CA ASP A 57 6.01 -3.47 1.41
C ASP A 57 5.50 -4.46 2.46
N TYR A 58 5.71 -5.75 2.24
CA TYR A 58 5.35 -6.80 3.19
C TYR A 58 3.87 -6.73 3.59
N ILE A 59 2.98 -6.87 2.62
CA ILE A 59 1.54 -7.00 2.87
C ILE A 59 1.29 -8.31 3.62
N HIS A 60 0.60 -8.21 4.76
CA HIS A 60 0.33 -9.36 5.63
C HIS A 60 -0.46 -10.44 4.88
N PRO A 61 -0.06 -11.73 4.92
CA PRO A 61 -0.72 -12.82 4.20
C PRO A 61 -2.24 -12.90 4.41
N GLU A 62 -2.69 -12.62 5.64
CA GLU A 62 -4.12 -12.65 5.99
C GLU A 62 -4.98 -11.62 5.26
N VAL A 63 -4.41 -10.47 4.88
CA VAL A 63 -5.16 -9.43 4.14
C VAL A 63 -5.02 -9.56 2.62
N ARG A 64 -4.06 -10.34 2.10
CA ARG A 64 -3.82 -10.46 0.65
C ARG A 64 -5.03 -10.94 -0.13
N GLY A 65 -5.73 -11.94 0.41
CA GLY A 65 -6.94 -12.49 -0.22
C GLY A 65 -8.05 -11.45 -0.32
N LYS A 66 -8.22 -10.65 0.73
CA LYS A 66 -9.22 -9.57 0.77
C LYS A 66 -8.82 -8.43 -0.17
N LEU A 67 -7.57 -7.99 -0.09
CA LEU A 67 -7.02 -6.94 -0.93
C LEU A 67 -7.14 -7.28 -2.42
N SER A 68 -6.90 -8.53 -2.80
CA SER A 68 -7.05 -9.01 -4.18
C SER A 68 -8.50 -9.07 -4.66
N SER A 69 -9.46 -9.19 -3.73
CA SER A 69 -10.90 -9.28 -4.03
C SER A 69 -11.59 -7.92 -4.01
N SER A 70 -10.97 -6.92 -3.37
CA SER A 70 -11.50 -5.57 -3.25
C SER A 70 -11.29 -4.76 -4.52
N LYS A 71 -12.29 -3.96 -4.91
CA LYS A 71 -12.20 -3.01 -6.03
C LYS A 71 -11.58 -1.68 -5.62
N GLU A 72 -11.74 -1.33 -4.36
CA GLU A 72 -11.27 -0.09 -3.76
C GLU A 72 -10.90 -0.34 -2.30
N VAL A 73 -10.04 0.53 -1.78
CA VAL A 73 -9.70 0.57 -0.37
C VAL A 73 -9.76 2.01 0.12
N VAL A 74 -9.96 2.19 1.42
CA VAL A 74 -9.93 3.51 2.04
C VAL A 74 -8.51 3.78 2.52
N ILE A 75 -7.88 4.81 1.97
CA ILE A 75 -6.63 5.34 2.50
C ILE A 75 -6.96 6.31 3.62
N VAL A 76 -6.34 6.11 4.78
CA VAL A 76 -6.46 7.00 5.93
C VAL A 76 -5.11 7.62 6.21
N GLU A 77 -5.00 8.92 6.02
CA GLU A 77 -3.79 9.68 6.29
C GLU A 77 -3.80 10.18 7.74
N THR A 78 -2.88 9.67 8.56
CA THR A 78 -2.77 10.07 9.96
C THR A 78 -1.51 10.90 10.22
N LEU A 79 -1.67 11.93 11.04
CA LEU A 79 -0.55 12.70 11.59
C LEU A 79 -0.54 12.48 13.10
N LEU A 80 0.45 11.73 13.58
CA LEU A 80 0.50 11.23 14.96
C LEU A 80 -0.75 10.38 15.23
N ASP A 81 -1.68 10.88 16.03
CA ASP A 81 -2.90 10.18 16.44
C ASP A 81 -4.17 10.77 15.79
N ASN A 82 -4.03 11.80 14.94
CA ASN A 82 -5.16 12.46 14.30
C ASN A 82 -5.29 12.04 12.84
N ILE A 83 -6.53 11.76 12.42
CA ILE A 83 -6.88 11.60 11.01
C ILE A 83 -6.85 12.98 10.35
N LYS A 84 -5.94 13.15 9.38
CA LYS A 84 -5.83 14.37 8.58
C LYS A 84 -6.76 14.31 7.37
N ASP A 85 -6.79 13.16 6.70
CA ASP A 85 -7.57 12.97 5.48
C ASP A 85 -7.95 11.49 5.31
N SER A 86 -9.02 11.23 4.55
CA SER A 86 -9.44 9.88 4.20
C SER A 86 -10.12 9.87 2.83
N TYR A 87 -9.73 8.93 1.97
CA TYR A 87 -10.22 8.87 0.60
C TYR A 87 -10.15 7.47 0.02
N PHE A 88 -10.99 7.18 -0.97
CA PHE A 88 -10.97 5.91 -1.68
C PHE A 88 -9.83 5.87 -2.69
N ALA A 89 -9.07 4.78 -2.71
CA ALA A 89 -8.10 4.46 -3.73
C ALA A 89 -8.58 3.25 -4.53
N ASN A 90 -8.60 3.39 -5.85
CA ASN A 90 -8.96 2.28 -6.73
C ASN A 90 -7.88 1.20 -6.69
N LEU A 91 -8.28 -0.04 -6.53
CA LEU A 91 -7.37 -1.17 -6.59
C LEU A 91 -7.34 -1.74 -8.01
N LYS A 92 -6.13 -1.76 -8.59
CA LYS A 92 -5.84 -2.29 -9.91
C LYS A 92 -5.00 -3.54 -9.77
N MET A 93 -5.65 -4.68 -9.99
CA MET A 93 -4.96 -5.96 -10.12
C MET A 93 -4.17 -6.01 -11.43
N VAL A 94 -2.93 -6.50 -11.35
CA VAL A 94 -2.05 -6.76 -12.49
C VAL A 94 -1.41 -8.13 -12.33
N ASP A 95 -0.99 -8.76 -13.43
CA ASP A 95 -0.29 -10.06 -13.34
C ASP A 95 1.10 -9.91 -12.70
N GLU A 96 1.76 -8.79 -12.99
CA GLU A 96 3.07 -8.45 -12.44
C GLU A 96 3.26 -6.94 -12.38
N ILE A 97 3.78 -6.47 -11.25
CA ILE A 97 4.22 -5.08 -11.10
C ILE A 97 5.62 -4.97 -11.73
N PRO A 98 5.85 -4.08 -12.71
CA PRO A 98 7.14 -3.91 -13.38
C PRO A 98 8.14 -3.13 -12.49
N VAL A 99 8.34 -3.60 -11.26
CA VAL A 99 9.25 -3.05 -10.26
C VAL A 99 10.19 -4.16 -9.81
N ASP A 100 11.48 -3.89 -9.89
CA ASP A 100 12.49 -4.78 -9.33
C ASP A 100 12.58 -4.56 -7.81
N TRP A 101 11.89 -5.42 -7.07
CA TRP A 101 11.85 -5.39 -5.60
C TRP A 101 13.23 -5.54 -4.95
N GLN A 102 14.14 -6.31 -5.57
CA GLN A 102 15.49 -6.50 -5.02
C GLN A 102 16.33 -5.23 -5.14
N MET A 103 16.22 -4.51 -6.26
CA MET A 103 16.94 -3.24 -6.43
C MET A 103 16.53 -2.16 -5.42
N ILE A 104 15.31 -2.22 -4.90
CA ILE A 104 14.79 -1.31 -3.86
C ILE A 104 14.97 -1.89 -2.44
N GLY A 105 15.69 -3.00 -2.29
CA GLY A 105 16.02 -3.60 -1.00
C GLY A 105 14.88 -4.39 -0.35
N LEU A 106 13.84 -4.74 -1.10
CA LEU A 106 12.73 -5.55 -0.63
C LEU A 106 12.90 -7.02 -1.00
N THR A 107 12.43 -7.90 -0.12
CA THR A 107 12.52 -9.36 -0.26
C THR A 107 11.13 -9.98 -0.07
N THR A 108 11.03 -11.30 -0.03
CA THR A 108 9.75 -11.98 0.26
C THR A 108 9.39 -11.88 1.74
N TRP A 109 8.10 -11.95 2.06
CA TRP A 109 7.61 -11.93 3.44
C TRP A 109 8.31 -12.95 4.35
N ASP A 110 8.48 -14.18 3.87
CA ASP A 110 9.14 -15.25 4.64
C ASP A 110 10.61 -14.93 4.95
N LYS A 111 11.34 -14.31 4.01
CA LYS A 111 12.75 -13.96 4.22
C LYS A 111 12.90 -12.79 5.20
N ALA A 112 12.01 -11.82 5.15
CA ALA A 112 12.02 -10.68 6.05
C ALA A 112 11.63 -11.05 7.49
N THR A 113 10.77 -12.05 7.66
CA THR A 113 10.33 -12.54 8.98
C THR A 113 11.28 -13.59 9.57
N ALA A 114 11.95 -14.41 8.75
CA ALA A 114 12.92 -15.41 9.20
C ALA A 114 14.22 -14.83 9.77
N GLY A 115 14.50 -13.54 9.53
CA GLY A 115 15.68 -12.84 10.03
C GLY A 115 15.51 -12.12 11.37
N LYS A 116 14.37 -12.29 12.06
CA LYS A 116 14.11 -11.71 13.39
C LYS A 116 14.16 -12.75 14.50
#